data_AF-A0A851UTT3-F1
#
_entry.id   AF-A0A851UTT3-F1
#
_cell.length_a   1.000
_cell.length_b   1.000
_cell.length_c   1.000
_cell.angle_alpha   90.00
_cell.angle_beta   90.00
_cell.angle_gamma   90.00
#
_symmetry.space_group_name_H-M   'P 1'
#
loop_
_entity.id
_entity.type
_entity.pdbx_description
1 polymer ?
#
loop_
_entity_poly.entity_id
_entity_poly.type
_entity_poly.pdbx_seq_one_letter_code
_entity_poly.pdbx_strand_id
1 'polypeptide(L)'
;RQYVRDAVVGSMGLKPTGRLCSVTKARGLRACRGKLRDTILDWEDSLPDRDLTLADEACRKADLSVTLGTSLQIKPSGNLPLITKKRGGKLVIVNLQATKHDRQADLRIHGYVDEVMTKLMKHLGLEVPEWTGPVVVESAELAKAEPLQGRLQEEPRAQNGSGPRPGEAPLQRRGALRLECPGPGTDMGPTPVKKMKVEPLLT
;
A
#
# COMPACT_ATOMS: atom_id res chain seq x y z
N ARG A 1 -18.38 -0.12 17.28
CA ARG A 1 -18.35 1.01 16.32
C ARG A 1 -17.06 1.78 16.54
N GLN A 2 -16.36 2.11 15.48
CA GLN A 2 -15.14 2.93 15.51
C GLN A 2 -15.49 4.38 15.17
N TYR A 3 -14.60 5.31 15.51
CA TYR A 3 -14.75 6.73 15.20
C TYR A 3 -13.44 7.22 14.59
N VAL A 4 -13.48 7.67 13.35
CA VAL A 4 -12.37 8.37 12.71
C VAL A 4 -12.46 9.85 13.10
N ARG A 5 -11.33 10.45 13.48
CA ARG A 5 -11.25 11.84 13.97
C ARG A 5 -10.37 12.65 13.02
N ASP A 6 -10.63 13.94 12.97
CA ASP A 6 -9.87 14.96 12.22
C ASP A 6 -8.52 15.28 12.87
N ALA A 7 -8.42 15.09 14.18
CA ALA A 7 -7.19 15.21 14.96
C ALA A 7 -6.78 13.87 15.60
N VAL A 8 -5.49 13.74 15.89
CA VAL A 8 -4.93 12.56 16.57
C VAL A 8 -5.57 12.36 17.94
N VAL A 9 -5.80 11.09 18.30
CA VAL A 9 -6.26 10.72 19.64
C VAL A 9 -5.04 10.79 20.56
N GLY A 10 -5.08 11.66 21.57
CA GLY A 10 -3.92 11.94 22.45
C GLY A 10 -3.55 10.83 23.45
N SER A 11 -4.03 9.60 23.27
CA SER A 11 -3.68 8.44 24.10
C SER A 11 -3.14 7.29 23.23
N MET A 12 -2.33 6.42 23.84
CA MET A 12 -1.75 5.24 23.20
C MET A 12 -1.79 4.04 24.17
N GLY A 13 -1.84 2.83 23.63
CA GLY A 13 -1.88 1.58 24.40
C GLY A 13 -3.29 1.24 24.87
N LEU A 14 -4.28 1.39 23.98
CA LEU A 14 -5.69 1.05 24.23
C LEU A 14 -6.29 1.75 25.48
N LYS A 15 -5.81 2.97 25.76
CA LYS A 15 -6.18 3.76 26.94
C LYS A 15 -7.47 4.55 26.69
N PRO A 16 -8.23 4.88 27.75
CA PRO A 16 -9.42 5.71 27.61
C PRO A 16 -9.09 7.11 27.10
N THR A 17 -9.85 7.56 26.10
CA THR A 17 -9.66 8.88 25.44
C THR A 17 -10.36 10.04 26.16
N GLY A 18 -11.10 9.75 27.24
CA GLY A 18 -11.99 10.70 27.92
C GLY A 18 -13.36 10.90 27.26
N ARG A 19 -13.54 10.47 26.01
CA ARG A 19 -14.80 10.61 25.26
C ARG A 19 -15.71 9.40 25.45
N LEU A 20 -17.01 9.61 25.23
CA LEU A 20 -18.04 8.57 25.35
C LEU A 20 -18.68 8.23 24.00
N CYS A 21 -19.15 6.99 23.87
CA CYS A 21 -19.86 6.51 22.70
C CYS A 21 -21.24 7.17 22.59
N SER A 22 -21.51 7.81 21.45
CA SER A 22 -22.75 8.51 21.12
C SER A 22 -23.83 7.62 20.49
N VAL A 23 -23.51 6.37 20.15
CA VAL A 23 -24.44 5.44 19.51
C VAL A 23 -25.65 5.17 20.41
N THR A 24 -26.85 5.34 19.87
CA THR A 24 -28.10 4.93 20.53
C THR A 24 -28.20 3.40 20.56
N LYS A 25 -28.51 2.84 21.73
CA LYS A 25 -28.69 1.38 21.88
C LYS A 25 -29.90 0.91 21.05
N ALA A 26 -29.88 -0.35 20.63
CA ALA A 26 -30.90 -0.94 19.74
C ALA A 26 -32.36 -0.77 20.22
N ARG A 27 -32.61 -0.67 21.54
CA ARG A 27 -33.95 -0.41 22.10
C ARG A 27 -34.35 1.07 22.14
N GLY A 28 -33.59 1.97 21.50
CA GLY A 28 -33.90 3.41 21.33
C GLY A 28 -33.85 4.28 22.59
N LEU A 29 -33.94 3.68 23.78
CA LEU A 29 -34.21 4.42 25.03
C LEU A 29 -33.01 5.20 25.60
N ARG A 30 -31.75 4.80 25.32
CA ARG A 30 -30.54 5.44 25.89
C ARG A 30 -29.33 5.32 24.97
N ALA A 31 -28.46 6.34 25.01
CA ALA A 31 -27.12 6.29 24.41
C ALA A 31 -26.25 5.20 25.06
N CYS A 32 -25.29 4.68 24.30
CA CYS A 32 -24.34 3.66 24.73
C CYS A 32 -23.54 4.13 25.95
N ARG A 33 -22.97 5.35 25.89
CA ARG A 33 -22.11 5.96 26.92
C ARG A 33 -20.88 5.13 27.30
N GLY A 34 -20.48 4.16 26.48
CA GLY A 34 -19.23 3.40 26.68
C GLY A 34 -18.00 4.30 26.54
N LYS A 35 -16.98 4.08 27.37
CA LYS A 35 -15.71 4.82 27.29
C LYS A 35 -14.99 4.48 26.00
N LEU A 36 -14.68 5.48 25.18
CA LEU A 36 -13.90 5.28 23.96
C LEU A 36 -12.43 5.10 24.32
N ARG A 37 -11.78 4.14 23.67
CA ARG A 37 -10.34 3.87 23.80
C ARG A 37 -9.64 4.15 22.48
N ASP A 38 -8.35 4.47 22.52
CA ASP A 38 -7.54 4.51 21.31
C ASP A 38 -7.31 3.09 20.75
N THR A 39 -6.78 3.03 19.53
CA THR A 39 -6.51 1.78 18.81
C THR A 39 -5.02 1.56 18.57
N ILE A 40 -4.16 2.29 19.30
CA ILE A 40 -2.71 2.15 19.19
C ILE A 40 -2.29 1.03 20.12
N LEU A 41 -1.67 -0.01 19.54
CA LEU A 41 -1.20 -1.18 20.28
C LEU A 41 0.11 -0.86 21.00
N ASP A 42 0.22 -1.29 22.26
CA ASP A 42 1.49 -1.39 22.98
C ASP A 42 2.18 -2.72 22.65
N TRP A 43 3.39 -2.93 23.15
CA TRP A 43 4.22 -4.11 22.84
C TRP A 43 3.59 -5.45 23.21
N GLU A 44 2.77 -5.45 24.26
CA GLU A 44 2.13 -6.65 24.81
C GLU A 44 0.70 -6.86 24.26
N ASP A 45 0.18 -5.89 23.51
CA ASP A 45 -1.18 -5.95 23.00
C ASP A 45 -1.29 -6.89 21.80
N SER A 46 -2.35 -7.70 21.80
CA SER A 46 -2.73 -8.51 20.64
C SER A 46 -3.26 -7.63 19.51
N LEU A 47 -2.98 -8.03 18.27
CA LEU A 47 -3.61 -7.42 17.09
C LEU A 47 -5.15 -7.60 17.13
N PRO A 48 -5.91 -6.66 16.54
CA PRO A 48 -7.35 -6.81 16.42
C PRO A 48 -7.71 -8.01 15.55
N ASP A 49 -8.48 -8.95 16.13
CA ASP A 49 -8.81 -10.24 15.49
C ASP A 49 -9.46 -10.07 14.12
N ARG A 50 -10.43 -9.15 14.00
CA ARG A 50 -11.16 -8.93 12.75
C ARG A 50 -10.23 -8.54 11.60
N ASP A 51 -9.37 -7.55 11.82
CA ASP A 51 -8.45 -7.05 10.81
C ASP A 51 -7.37 -8.09 10.48
N LEU A 52 -6.87 -8.81 11.48
CA LEU A 52 -5.90 -9.89 11.28
C LEU A 52 -6.49 -11.06 10.48
N THR A 53 -7.72 -11.49 10.78
CA THR A 53 -8.42 -12.54 10.04
C THR A 53 -8.65 -12.13 8.59
N LEU A 54 -9.13 -10.91 8.33
CA LEU A 54 -9.33 -10.40 6.97
C LEU A 54 -8.00 -10.33 6.19
N ALA A 55 -6.92 -9.89 6.83
CA ALA A 55 -5.61 -9.83 6.21
C ALA A 55 -5.04 -11.23 5.89
N ASP A 56 -5.18 -12.19 6.81
CA ASP A 56 -4.80 -13.59 6.60
C ASP A 56 -5.60 -14.21 5.44
N GLU A 57 -6.92 -14.02 5.40
CA GLU A 57 -7.77 -14.49 4.31
C GLU A 57 -7.39 -13.89 2.95
N ALA A 58 -7.12 -12.58 2.90
CA ALA A 58 -6.68 -11.92 1.66
C ALA A 58 -5.34 -12.50 1.17
N CYS A 59 -4.36 -12.65 2.06
CA CYS A 59 -3.06 -13.23 1.72
C CYS A 59 -3.18 -14.69 1.27
N ARG A 60 -4.15 -15.44 1.82
CA ARG A 60 -4.44 -16.83 1.44
C ARG A 60 -5.04 -16.97 0.05
N LYS A 61 -5.77 -15.96 -0.43
CA LYS A 61 -6.43 -15.95 -1.74
C LYS A 61 -5.58 -15.30 -2.82
N ALA A 62 -4.64 -14.43 -2.43
CA ALA A 62 -3.75 -13.74 -3.35
C ALA A 62 -2.81 -14.70 -4.09
N ASP A 63 -2.59 -14.41 -5.38
CA ASP A 63 -1.55 -14.99 -6.23
C ASP A 63 -0.29 -14.10 -6.27
N LEU A 64 -0.40 -12.85 -5.83
CA LEU A 64 0.69 -11.89 -5.69
C LEU A 64 0.56 -11.09 -4.39
N SER A 65 1.63 -11.05 -3.59
CA SER A 65 1.78 -10.16 -2.44
C SER A 65 2.91 -9.17 -2.71
N VAL A 66 2.64 -7.87 -2.55
CA VAL A 66 3.62 -6.80 -2.70
C VAL A 66 3.79 -6.08 -1.36
N THR A 67 5.02 -6.00 -0.85
CA THR A 67 5.33 -5.25 0.37
C THR A 67 6.05 -3.96 0.02
N LEU A 68 5.62 -2.85 0.63
CA LEU A 68 6.16 -1.52 0.37
C LEU A 68 6.63 -0.91 1.70
N GLY A 69 7.92 -0.52 1.79
CA GLY A 69 8.43 0.28 2.91
C GLY A 69 8.37 -0.39 4.29
N THR A 70 8.45 -1.71 4.36
CA THR A 70 8.43 -2.46 5.63
C THR A 70 9.60 -3.45 5.73
N SER A 71 10.22 -3.52 6.91
CA SER A 71 11.31 -4.47 7.21
C SER A 71 10.83 -5.90 7.47
N LEU A 72 9.50 -6.10 7.63
CA LEU A 72 8.84 -7.37 7.90
C LEU A 72 9.28 -8.08 9.20
N GLN A 73 9.80 -7.33 10.17
CA GLN A 73 10.36 -7.91 11.40
C GLN A 73 9.30 -8.29 12.45
N ILE A 74 8.24 -7.49 12.56
CA ILE A 74 7.18 -7.63 13.57
C ILE A 74 6.25 -8.79 13.21
N LYS A 75 5.99 -9.67 14.18
CA LYS A 75 5.05 -10.79 14.02
C LYS A 75 3.73 -10.46 14.72
N PRO A 76 2.59 -10.96 14.19
CA PRO A 76 2.42 -11.75 12.97
C PRO A 76 2.42 -10.94 11.65
N SER A 77 2.31 -9.60 11.68
CA SER A 77 2.10 -8.78 10.47
C SER A 77 3.13 -9.00 9.36
N GLY A 78 4.42 -9.07 9.68
CA GLY A 78 5.49 -9.31 8.71
C GLY A 78 5.50 -10.70 8.10
N ASN A 79 4.77 -11.67 8.67
CA ASN A 79 4.64 -13.02 8.11
C ASN A 79 3.46 -13.17 7.15
N LEU A 80 2.52 -12.21 7.11
CA LEU A 80 1.34 -12.29 6.25
C LEU A 80 1.69 -12.49 4.75
N PRO A 81 2.66 -11.76 4.16
CA PRO A 81 3.03 -11.94 2.76
C PRO A 81 3.61 -13.33 2.43
N LEU A 82 4.17 -14.02 3.43
CA LEU A 82 4.67 -15.40 3.27
C LEU A 82 3.54 -16.41 3.08
N ILE A 83 2.32 -16.10 3.53
CA ILE A 83 1.16 -16.96 3.36
C ILE A 83 0.84 -17.12 1.87
N THR A 84 0.88 -16.01 1.11
CA THR A 84 0.75 -16.01 -0.36
C THR A 84 1.80 -16.90 -1.01
N LYS A 85 3.07 -16.72 -0.61
CA LYS A 85 4.20 -17.51 -1.15
C LYS A 85 4.04 -19.02 -0.90
N LYS A 86 3.62 -19.41 0.32
CA LYS A 86 3.38 -20.81 0.70
C LYS A 86 2.26 -21.47 -0.10
N ARG A 87 1.35 -20.69 -0.67
CA ARG A 87 0.24 -21.17 -1.50
C ARG A 87 0.54 -21.16 -2.99
N GLY A 88 1.79 -20.90 -3.37
CA GLY A 88 2.23 -20.86 -4.77
C GLY A 88 2.11 -19.48 -5.42
N GLY A 89 1.66 -18.46 -4.70
CA GLY A 89 1.71 -17.08 -5.16
C GLY A 89 3.13 -16.50 -5.16
N LYS A 90 3.28 -15.32 -5.75
CA LYS A 90 4.54 -14.59 -5.82
C LYS A 90 4.64 -13.55 -4.70
N LEU A 91 5.86 -13.28 -4.25
CA LEU A 91 6.17 -12.25 -3.26
C LEU A 91 7.15 -11.24 -3.87
N VAL A 92 6.74 -9.96 -3.88
CA VAL A 92 7.57 -8.83 -4.30
C VAL A 92 7.83 -7.95 -3.08
N ILE A 93 9.09 -7.57 -2.86
CA ILE A 93 9.51 -6.71 -1.75
C ILE A 93 10.14 -5.44 -2.32
N VAL A 94 9.58 -4.28 -1.94
CA VAL A 94 10.11 -2.95 -2.28
C VAL A 94 10.51 -2.25 -0.99
N ASN A 95 11.82 -2.14 -0.75
CA ASN A 95 12.35 -1.48 0.44
C ASN A 95 13.79 -1.00 0.22
N LEU A 96 14.19 0.10 0.86
CA LEU A 96 15.57 0.59 0.78
C LEU A 96 16.56 -0.33 1.52
N GLN A 97 16.14 -0.90 2.64
CA GLN A 97 16.95 -1.76 3.50
C GLN A 97 16.60 -3.24 3.29
N ALA A 98 17.52 -4.12 3.68
CA ALA A 98 17.26 -5.55 3.73
C ALA A 98 16.06 -5.87 4.66
N THR A 99 15.23 -6.83 4.24
CA THR A 99 14.08 -7.27 5.02
C THR A 99 14.29 -8.67 5.59
N LYS A 100 13.49 -9.03 6.60
CA LYS A 100 13.55 -10.36 7.23
C LYS A 100 13.34 -11.50 6.24
N HIS A 101 12.56 -11.27 5.19
CA HIS A 101 12.07 -12.29 4.26
C HIS A 101 12.60 -12.13 2.83
N ASP A 102 13.75 -11.46 2.68
CA ASP A 102 14.37 -11.23 1.37
C ASP A 102 14.66 -12.51 0.58
N ARG A 103 14.95 -13.63 1.27
CA ARG A 103 15.26 -14.91 0.62
C ARG A 103 14.02 -15.59 0.03
N GLN A 104 12.84 -15.24 0.50
CA GLN A 104 11.57 -15.81 0.07
C GLN A 104 10.93 -15.00 -1.08
N ALA A 105 11.43 -13.81 -1.36
CA ALA A 105 10.91 -12.92 -2.39
C ALA A 105 11.31 -13.41 -3.79
N ASP A 106 10.35 -13.37 -4.72
CA ASP A 106 10.57 -13.61 -6.15
C ASP A 106 11.24 -12.41 -6.83
N LEU A 107 10.94 -11.20 -6.34
CA LEU A 107 11.53 -9.95 -6.81
C LEU A 107 11.81 -9.03 -5.63
N ARG A 108 13.02 -8.46 -5.61
CA ARG A 108 13.44 -7.45 -4.63
C ARG A 108 13.84 -6.19 -5.35
N ILE A 109 13.23 -5.07 -4.98
CA ILE A 109 13.51 -3.76 -5.54
C ILE A 109 14.03 -2.87 -4.41
N HIS A 110 15.31 -2.50 -4.51
CA HIS A 110 15.94 -1.56 -3.58
C HIS A 110 15.87 -0.15 -4.14
N GLY A 111 14.87 0.62 -3.71
CA GLY A 111 14.64 1.97 -4.20
C GLY A 111 13.55 2.69 -3.41
N TYR A 112 13.38 3.98 -3.71
CA TYR A 112 12.30 4.78 -3.14
C TYR A 112 10.95 4.28 -3.65
N VAL A 113 10.02 4.03 -2.73
CA VAL A 113 8.68 3.50 -3.08
C VAL A 113 7.96 4.42 -4.05
N ASP A 114 8.06 5.74 -3.87
CA ASP A 114 7.41 6.71 -4.75
C ASP A 114 7.90 6.61 -6.20
N GLU A 115 9.20 6.42 -6.41
CA GLU A 115 9.77 6.25 -7.76
C GLU A 115 9.30 4.94 -8.40
N VAL A 116 9.30 3.86 -7.61
CA VAL A 116 8.85 2.54 -8.07
C VAL A 116 7.37 2.58 -8.45
N MET A 117 6.53 3.16 -7.60
CA MET A 117 5.09 3.26 -7.84
C MET A 117 4.77 4.21 -9.00
N THR A 118 5.48 5.33 -9.15
CA THR A 118 5.32 6.25 -10.29
C THR A 118 5.62 5.55 -11.61
N LYS A 119 6.73 4.80 -11.68
CA LYS A 119 7.10 4.00 -12.87
C LYS A 119 6.06 2.90 -13.13
N LEU A 120 5.64 2.18 -12.09
CA LEU A 120 4.62 1.13 -12.20
C LEU A 120 3.30 1.68 -12.76
N MET A 121 2.81 2.80 -12.23
CA MET A 121 1.58 3.46 -12.68
C MET A 121 1.68 3.87 -14.15
N LYS A 122 2.82 4.42 -14.58
CA LYS A 122 3.10 4.72 -15.99
C LYS A 122 3.05 3.47 -16.87
N HIS A 123 3.59 2.33 -16.41
CA HIS A 123 3.53 1.06 -17.15
C HIS A 123 2.12 0.47 -17.19
N LEU A 124 1.30 0.70 -16.18
CA LEU A 124 -0.10 0.28 -16.14
C LEU A 124 -1.04 1.21 -16.93
N GLY A 125 -0.54 2.36 -17.40
CA GLY A 125 -1.38 3.38 -18.05
C GLY A 125 -2.36 4.06 -17.09
N LEU A 126 -2.05 4.08 -15.79
CA LEU A 126 -2.89 4.68 -14.76
C LEU A 126 -2.26 5.98 -14.24
N GLU A 127 -3.08 7.01 -14.08
CA GLU A 127 -2.67 8.27 -13.46
C GLU A 127 -2.84 8.19 -11.93
N VAL A 128 -1.93 8.84 -11.20
CA VAL A 128 -2.05 8.97 -9.75
C VAL A 128 -3.01 10.14 -9.46
N PRO A 129 -4.14 9.92 -8.76
CA PRO A 129 -5.14 10.96 -8.53
C PRO A 129 -4.62 12.06 -7.60
N GLU A 130 -5.08 13.29 -7.80
CA GLU A 130 -4.80 14.42 -6.91
C GLU A 130 -5.52 14.27 -5.56
N TRP A 131 -4.82 14.59 -4.47
CA TRP A 131 -5.37 14.52 -3.13
C TRP A 131 -6.24 15.75 -2.81
N THR A 132 -7.51 15.53 -2.48
CA THR A 132 -8.50 16.60 -2.23
C THR A 132 -8.75 16.90 -0.75
N GLY A 133 -7.91 16.37 0.15
CA GLY A 133 -8.03 16.55 1.60
C GLY A 133 -8.50 15.30 2.36
N PRO A 134 -8.69 15.40 3.69
CA PRO A 134 -9.11 14.26 4.51
C PRO A 134 -10.55 13.84 4.23
N VAL A 135 -10.74 12.61 3.76
CA VAL A 135 -12.05 12.01 3.47
C VAL A 135 -12.08 10.59 4.05
N VAL A 136 -13.20 10.19 4.65
CA VAL A 136 -13.41 8.83 5.16
C VAL A 136 -14.35 8.09 4.22
N VAL A 137 -13.86 6.97 3.67
CA VAL A 137 -14.62 6.08 2.81
C VAL A 137 -14.82 4.77 3.57
N GLU A 138 -16.05 4.47 4.00
CA GLU A 138 -16.34 3.27 4.80
C GLU A 138 -16.43 1.99 3.96
N SER A 139 -16.74 2.11 2.67
CA SER A 139 -16.91 1.00 1.75
C SER A 139 -16.40 1.35 0.35
N ALA A 140 -15.70 0.42 -0.29
CA ALA A 140 -15.27 0.57 -1.66
C ALA A 140 -16.46 0.42 -2.64
N GLU A 141 -16.50 1.27 -3.66
CA GLU A 141 -17.36 1.07 -4.82
C GLU A 141 -16.74 0.02 -5.74
N LEU A 142 -17.58 -0.81 -6.38
CA LEU A 142 -17.12 -1.77 -7.38
C LEU A 142 -16.65 -1.00 -8.62
N ALA A 143 -15.34 -0.96 -8.85
CA ALA A 143 -14.78 -0.41 -10.07
C ALA A 143 -15.27 -1.23 -11.28
N LYS A 144 -15.69 -0.54 -12.36
CA LYS A 144 -15.86 -1.20 -13.66
C LYS A 144 -14.47 -1.64 -14.12
N ALA A 145 -14.32 -2.92 -14.41
CA ALA A 145 -13.06 -3.45 -14.93
C ALA A 145 -12.81 -2.89 -16.33
N GLU A 146 -11.95 -1.87 -16.43
CA GLU A 146 -11.32 -1.49 -17.69
C GLU A 146 -10.19 -2.49 -17.97
N PRO A 147 -10.07 -3.02 -19.19
CA PRO A 147 -8.97 -3.92 -19.54
C PRO A 147 -7.63 -3.19 -19.42
N LEU A 148 -6.68 -3.77 -18.68
CA LEU A 148 -5.30 -3.27 -18.61
C LEU A 148 -4.62 -3.51 -19.96
N GLN A 149 -4.64 -2.50 -20.84
CA GLN A 149 -3.92 -2.51 -22.10
C GLN A 149 -2.42 -2.28 -21.85
N GLY A 150 -1.67 -3.34 -21.60
CA GLY A 150 -0.21 -3.26 -21.45
C GLY A 150 0.48 -4.57 -21.80
N ARG A 151 0.99 -4.70 -23.04
CA ARG A 151 1.97 -5.74 -23.36
C ARG A 151 3.28 -5.37 -22.66
N LEU A 152 3.64 -6.12 -21.62
CA LEU A 152 5.01 -6.11 -21.10
C LEU A 152 5.92 -6.61 -22.22
N GLN A 153 6.66 -5.71 -22.88
CA GLN A 153 7.75 -6.11 -23.75
C GLN A 153 8.85 -6.66 -22.84
N GLU A 154 9.08 -7.98 -22.89
CA GLU A 154 10.27 -8.56 -22.29
C GLU A 154 11.49 -8.05 -23.08
N GLU A 155 12.35 -7.27 -22.43
CA GLU A 155 13.68 -6.98 -22.95
C GLU A 155 14.43 -8.31 -23.11
N PRO A 156 14.97 -8.62 -24.31
CA PRO A 156 15.61 -9.90 -24.54
C PRO A 156 16.83 -10.05 -23.62
N ARG A 157 16.80 -11.08 -22.77
CA ARG A 157 17.96 -11.54 -22.01
C ARG A 157 19.10 -11.81 -23.00
N ALA A 158 20.16 -11.01 -22.92
CA ALA A 158 21.41 -11.30 -23.58
C ALA A 158 21.90 -12.68 -23.13
N GLN A 159 21.79 -13.66 -24.03
CA GLN A 159 22.43 -14.96 -23.88
C GLN A 159 23.92 -14.77 -24.13
N ASN A 160 24.69 -14.49 -23.08
CA ASN A 160 26.14 -14.57 -23.19
C ASN A 160 26.56 -16.01 -22.94
N GLY A 161 26.81 -16.71 -24.06
CA GLY A 161 27.53 -17.97 -24.08
C GLY A 161 28.94 -17.85 -23.49
N SER A 162 29.41 -19.00 -23.02
CA SER A 162 30.79 -19.38 -22.66
C SER A 162 31.91 -18.36 -22.97
N GLY A 163 32.63 -17.94 -21.93
CA GLY A 163 33.83 -17.11 -22.04
C GLY A 163 35.05 -17.80 -22.67
N PRO A 164 36.17 -17.06 -22.77
CA PRO A 164 37.34 -17.41 -21.96
C PRO A 164 37.94 -16.22 -21.18
N ARG A 165 38.80 -16.55 -20.20
CA ARG A 165 39.39 -15.67 -19.16
C ARG A 165 40.63 -14.85 -19.67
N PRO A 166 41.40 -14.16 -18.80
CA PRO A 166 41.32 -12.72 -18.54
C PRO A 166 42.62 -11.96 -18.89
N GLY A 167 42.49 -10.70 -19.30
CA GLY A 167 43.61 -9.78 -19.42
C GLY A 167 43.23 -8.55 -20.21
N GLU A 168 43.69 -7.39 -19.74
CA GLU A 168 43.58 -6.07 -20.40
C GLU A 168 42.28 -5.29 -20.16
N ALA A 169 42.37 -4.32 -19.23
CA ALA A 169 41.61 -3.07 -19.31
C ALA A 169 42.26 -2.20 -20.42
N PRO A 170 41.53 -1.31 -21.15
CA PRO A 170 41.07 -0.08 -20.51
C PRO A 170 39.85 0.64 -21.12
N LEU A 171 39.44 1.67 -20.37
CA LEU A 171 38.96 2.98 -20.79
C LEU A 171 37.48 3.20 -21.22
N GLN A 172 36.89 4.13 -20.48
CA GLN A 172 35.59 4.77 -20.63
C GLN A 172 35.32 5.30 -22.05
N ARG A 173 34.10 5.05 -22.55
CA ARG A 173 33.42 5.99 -23.44
C ARG A 173 31.96 6.17 -23.03
N ARG A 174 31.65 7.40 -22.63
CA ARG A 174 30.30 7.95 -22.50
C ARG A 174 29.60 7.92 -23.85
N GLY A 175 28.32 7.57 -23.86
CA GLY A 175 27.39 7.82 -24.96
C GLY A 175 26.07 8.28 -24.37
N ALA A 176 25.79 9.58 -24.49
CA ALA A 176 24.50 10.18 -24.16
C ALA A 176 23.52 9.91 -25.29
N LEU A 177 22.27 9.55 -24.97
CA LEU A 177 21.16 9.60 -25.92
C LEU A 177 19.98 10.32 -25.27
N ARG A 178 19.71 11.51 -25.81
CA ARG A 178 18.55 12.35 -25.58
C ARG A 178 17.28 11.61 -25.99
N LEU A 179 16.19 11.80 -25.25
CA LEU A 179 14.83 11.58 -25.78
C LEU A 179 14.14 12.93 -25.93
N GLU A 180 13.69 13.21 -27.15
CA GLU A 180 12.81 14.33 -27.49
C GLU A 180 11.36 13.98 -27.14
N CYS A 181 10.63 14.97 -26.63
CA CYS A 181 9.22 14.85 -26.25
C CYS A 181 8.30 15.38 -27.37
N PRO A 182 7.22 14.67 -27.74
CA PRO A 182 6.12 15.29 -28.47
C PRO A 182 5.18 16.04 -27.52
N GLY A 183 4.71 17.21 -27.95
CA GLY A 183 3.87 18.15 -27.22
C GLY A 183 2.37 17.80 -27.11
N PRO A 184 1.53 18.76 -26.64
CA PRO A 184 0.34 18.49 -25.82
C PRO A 184 -0.96 18.36 -26.61
N GLY A 185 -1.90 17.55 -26.10
CA GLY A 185 -3.23 17.39 -26.69
C GLY A 185 -4.31 17.01 -25.68
N THR A 186 -5.23 17.95 -25.51
CA THR A 186 -6.65 17.83 -25.09
C THR A 186 -7.01 17.47 -23.65
N ASP A 187 -7.32 18.55 -22.94
CA ASP A 187 -8.21 18.75 -21.79
C ASP A 187 -9.51 17.92 -21.80
N MET A 188 -9.74 17.20 -20.71
CA MET A 188 -11.04 16.63 -20.33
C MET A 188 -11.23 16.87 -18.83
N GLY A 189 -12.11 17.83 -18.52
CA GLY A 189 -12.35 18.31 -17.16
C GLY A 189 -12.93 17.26 -16.20
N PRO A 190 -12.86 17.53 -14.88
CA PRO A 190 -13.20 16.56 -13.86
C PRO A 190 -14.72 16.34 -13.73
N THR A 191 -15.12 15.07 -13.62
CA THR A 191 -16.49 14.65 -13.29
C THR A 191 -16.79 14.85 -11.78
N PRO A 192 -18.04 15.18 -11.40
CA PRO A 192 -18.35 15.59 -10.04
C PRO A 192 -18.55 14.39 -9.09
N VAL A 193 -17.82 14.39 -7.97
CA VAL A 193 -18.01 13.45 -6.85
C VAL A 193 -18.91 14.08 -5.78
N LYS A 194 -19.89 13.33 -5.27
CA LYS A 194 -20.74 13.76 -4.16
C LYS A 194 -19.94 13.78 -2.85
N LYS A 195 -19.67 14.99 -2.34
CA LYS A 195 -18.99 15.26 -1.07
C LYS A 195 -20.03 15.42 0.05
N MET A 196 -19.86 14.75 1.19
CA MET A 196 -20.57 15.11 2.43
C MET A 196 -19.61 15.79 3.41
N LYS A 197 -20.15 16.82 4.06
CA LYS A 197 -19.44 17.79 4.90
C LYS A 197 -18.96 17.14 6.20
N VAL A 198 -17.67 17.25 6.48
CA VAL A 198 -17.08 16.90 7.79
C VAL A 198 -17.58 17.91 8.81
N GLU A 199 -18.19 17.42 9.90
CA GLU A 199 -18.68 18.29 10.98
C GLU A 199 -17.49 18.90 11.76
N PRO A 200 -17.48 20.23 11.95
CA PRO A 200 -16.42 20.89 12.69
C PRO A 200 -16.55 20.70 14.20
N LEU A 201 -15.40 20.81 14.86
CA LEU A 201 -15.24 20.90 16.31
C LEU A 201 -16.12 22.02 16.88
N LEU A 202 -17.13 21.66 17.67
CA LEU A 202 -17.68 22.58 18.65
C LEU A 202 -16.80 22.48 19.90
N THR A 203 -16.16 23.60 20.21
CA THR A 203 -15.43 23.92 21.45
C THR A 203 -16.26 23.61 22.69
#